data_AF-A0A2H9MNQ6-F1
#
_entry.id   AF-A0A2H9MNQ6-F1
#
_cell.length_a   1.000
_cell.length_b   1.000
_cell.length_c   1.000
_cell.angle_alpha   90.00
_cell.angle_beta   90.00
_cell.angle_gamma   90.00
#
_symmetry.space_group_name_H-M   'P 1'
#
loop_
_entity.id
_entity.type
_entity.pdbx_description
1 polymer ?
#
loop_
_entity_poly.entity_id
_entity_poly.type
_entity_poly.pdbx_seq_one_letter_code
_entity_poly.pdbx_strand_id
1 'polypeptide(L)'
;MINEKELFEPVKIEEIEAKEYIRPSIGYWADAWRRLKKNKLALIGLYIIIFLIALAIFGPMVSVYEYDATNLNNVYAPISGSHWF
;
A
#
# COMPACT_ATOMS: atom_id res chain seq x y z
N MET A 1 -10.69 -6.41 50.20
CA MET A 1 -11.83 -7.29 50.52
C MET A 1 -12.97 -6.79 49.64
N ILE A 2 -13.40 -7.57 48.65
CA ILE A 2 -14.51 -7.16 47.77
C ILE A 2 -15.78 -7.31 48.61
N ASN A 3 -16.62 -6.28 48.64
CA ASN A 3 -17.83 -6.26 49.46
C ASN A 3 -18.88 -7.18 48.80
N GLU A 4 -19.26 -8.26 49.49
CA GLU A 4 -20.17 -9.29 48.97
C GLU A 4 -21.54 -8.71 48.58
N LYS A 5 -21.99 -7.66 49.28
CA LYS A 5 -23.27 -6.99 49.00
C LYS A 5 -23.29 -6.27 47.65
N GLU A 6 -22.16 -5.68 47.24
CA GLU A 6 -22.03 -5.03 45.93
C GLU A 6 -22.11 -6.02 44.77
N LEU A 7 -21.89 -7.32 45.04
CA LEU A 7 -21.96 -8.39 44.04
C LEU A 7 -23.41 -8.78 43.69
N PHE A 8 -24.37 -8.44 44.56
CA PHE A 8 -25.77 -8.86 44.44
C PHE A 8 -26.76 -7.68 44.33
N GLU A 9 -26.29 -6.44 44.37
CA GLU A 9 -27.10 -5.27 44.05
C GLU A 9 -27.29 -5.13 42.54
N PRO A 10 -28.51 -4.82 42.05
CA PRO A 10 -28.74 -4.62 40.63
C PRO A 10 -27.96 -3.39 40.15
N VAL A 11 -27.16 -3.59 39.10
CA VAL A 11 -26.36 -2.53 38.48
C VAL A 11 -27.29 -1.41 37.98
N LYS A 12 -26.98 -0.17 38.35
CA LYS A 12 -27.74 1.00 37.91
C LYS A 12 -27.51 1.26 36.42
N ILE A 13 -28.55 1.70 35.73
CA ILE A 13 -28.51 1.95 34.27
C ILE A 13 -27.44 3.00 33.93
N GLU A 14 -27.24 4.01 34.79
CA GLU A 14 -26.18 5.01 34.59
C GLU A 14 -24.77 4.41 34.66
N GLU A 15 -24.55 3.37 35.45
CA GLU A 15 -23.27 2.66 35.55
C GLU A 15 -23.03 1.74 34.35
N ILE A 16 -24.10 1.23 33.72
CA ILE A 16 -24.03 0.47 32.47
C ILE A 16 -23.61 1.41 31.33
N GLU A 17 -24.27 2.55 31.19
CA GLU A 17 -23.95 3.55 30.15
C GLU A 17 -22.54 4.13 30.32
N ALA A 18 -22.12 4.41 31.56
CA ALA A 18 -20.77 4.93 31.84
C ALA A 18 -19.66 3.88 31.58
N LYS A 19 -19.99 2.59 31.68
CA LYS A 19 -19.04 1.47 31.47
C LYS A 19 -19.04 0.97 30.04
N GLU A 20 -20.10 1.26 29.30
CA GLU A 20 -20.22 1.00 27.87
C GLU A 20 -19.39 2.02 27.06
N TYR A 21 -18.07 1.95 27.23
CA TYR A 21 -17.12 2.58 26.33
C TYR A 21 -17.18 1.84 25.00
N ILE A 22 -18.13 2.25 24.13
CA ILE A 22 -18.23 1.75 22.76
C ILE A 22 -16.94 2.17 22.07
N ARG A 23 -16.01 1.22 21.92
CA ARG A 23 -14.82 1.41 21.10
C ARG A 23 -15.35 1.70 19.68
N PRO A 24 -15.06 2.87 19.09
CA PRO A 24 -15.53 3.14 17.74
C PRO A 24 -15.03 2.02 16.84
N SER A 25 -15.95 1.33 16.14
CA SER A 25 -15.58 0.27 15.21
C SER A 25 -14.88 0.92 14.04
N ILE A 26 -13.55 0.94 14.06
CA ILE A 26 -12.77 1.33 12.90
C ILE A 26 -13.05 0.30 11.80
N GLY A 27 -13.45 0.78 10.63
CA GLY A 27 -13.63 -0.07 9.46
C GLY A 27 -12.34 -0.83 9.13
N TYR A 28 -12.48 -2.08 8.71
CA TYR A 28 -11.36 -2.98 8.42
C TYR A 28 -10.28 -2.33 7.52
N TRP A 29 -10.71 -1.66 6.45
CA TRP A 29 -9.82 -0.95 5.53
C TRP A 29 -9.05 0.21 6.18
N ALA A 30 -9.69 0.95 7.07
CA ALA A 30 -9.04 2.03 7.79
C ALA A 30 -7.98 1.50 8.77
N ASP A 31 -8.25 0.37 9.44
CA ASP A 31 -7.25 -0.27 10.29
C ASP A 31 -6.08 -0.84 9.48
N ALA A 32 -6.36 -1.48 8.35
CA ALA A 32 -5.33 -1.99 7.44
C ALA A 32 -4.41 -0.86 6.94
N TRP A 33 -4.99 0.27 6.51
CA TRP A 33 -4.22 1.44 6.05
C TRP A 33 -3.39 2.06 7.17
N ARG A 34 -3.93 2.12 8.39
CA ARG A 34 -3.21 2.60 9.57
C ARG A 34 -2.00 1.71 9.90
N ARG A 35 -2.18 0.39 9.84
CA ARG A 35 -1.09 -0.59 10.09
C ARG A 35 -0.01 -0.52 9.02
N LEU A 36 -0.40 -0.37 7.75
CA LEU A 36 0.53 -0.22 6.63
C LEU A 36 1.42 1.02 6.82
N LYS A 37 0.84 2.19 7.12
CA LYS A 37 1.62 3.43 7.35
C LYS A 37 2.55 3.36 8.56
N LYS A 38 2.19 2.59 9.59
CA LYS A 38 3.02 2.45 10.80
C LYS A 38 4.30 1.64 10.53
N ASN A 39 4.30 0.79 9.49
CA ASN A 39 5.45 -0.02 9.12
C ASN A 39 6.30 0.67 8.05
N LYS A 40 7.44 1.23 8.47
CA LYS A 40 8.39 1.91 7.58
C LYS A 40 8.95 0.99 6.48
N LEU A 41 9.17 -0.29 6.77
CA LEU A 41 9.67 -1.26 5.79
C LEU A 41 8.61 -1.57 4.73
N ALA A 42 7.34 -1.74 5.14
CA ALA A 42 6.25 -1.96 4.20
C ALA A 42 6.03 -0.75 3.28
N LEU A 43 6.17 0.47 3.80
CA LEU A 43 6.11 1.70 3.00
C LEU A 43 7.25 1.79 1.98
N ILE A 44 8.47 1.38 2.33
CA ILE A 44 9.58 1.33 1.36
C ILE A 44 9.24 0.40 0.19
N GLY A 45 8.71 -0.79 0.48
CA GLY A 45 8.24 -1.71 -0.57
C GLY A 45 7.15 -1.09 -1.45
N LEU A 46 6.20 -0.38 -0.85
CA LEU A 46 5.16 0.34 -1.58
C LEU A 46 5.75 1.43 -2.51
N TYR A 47 6.74 2.19 -2.05
CA TYR A 47 7.41 3.19 -2.87
C TYR A 47 8.16 2.57 -4.05
N ILE A 48 8.83 1.43 -3.86
CA ILE A 48 9.50 0.71 -4.94
C ILE A 48 8.48 0.29 -6.00
N ILE A 49 7.34 -0.27 -5.59
CA ILE A 49 6.27 -0.68 -6.52
C ILE A 49 5.76 0.53 -7.30
N ILE A 50 5.47 1.64 -6.62
CA ILE A 50 5.00 2.88 -7.27
C ILE A 50 6.04 3.39 -8.26
N PHE A 51 7.33 3.34 -7.91
CA PHE A 51 8.42 3.74 -8.78
C PHE A 51 8.50 2.87 -10.04
N LEU A 52 8.38 1.54 -9.90
CA LEU A 52 8.36 0.62 -11.04
C LEU A 52 7.15 0.87 -11.96
N ILE A 53 5.97 1.14 -11.39
CA ILE A 53 4.78 1.51 -12.17
C ILE A 53 5.03 2.83 -12.92
N ALA A 54 5.62 3.82 -12.27
CA ALA A 54 5.98 5.07 -12.92
C ALA A 54 6.96 4.83 -14.08
N LEU A 55 7.99 4.00 -13.88
CA LEU A 55 8.91 3.62 -14.95
C LEU A 55 8.19 2.87 -16.09
N ALA A 56 7.21 2.03 -15.81
CA ALA A 56 6.45 1.35 -16.85
C ALA A 56 5.58 2.32 -17.68
N ILE A 57 5.03 3.37 -17.05
CA ILE A 57 4.20 4.37 -17.72
C ILE A 57 5.06 5.38 -18.49
N PHE A 58 6.11 5.91 -17.86
CA PHE A 58 6.97 6.96 -18.43
C PHE A 58 8.15 6.42 -19.23
N GLY A 59 8.56 5.18 -18.99
CA GLY A 59 9.66 4.53 -19.73
C GLY A 59 9.46 4.55 -21.25
N PRO A 60 8.27 4.18 -21.76
CA PRO A 60 7.96 4.29 -23.19
C PRO A 60 8.04 5.72 -23.74
N MET A 61 7.78 6.75 -22.93
CA MET A 61 7.87 8.15 -23.35
C MET A 61 9.31 8.65 -23.47
N VAL A 62 10.24 8.03 -22.73
CA VAL A 62 11.68 8.35 -22.78
C VAL A 62 12.39 7.47 -23.83
N SER A 63 11.85 6.29 -24.14
CA SER A 63 12.40 5.40 -25.17
C SER A 63 12.20 6.00 -26.56
N VAL A 64 13.31 6.38 -27.21
CA VAL A 64 13.36 6.84 -28.61
C VAL A 64 13.09 5.69 -29.59
N TYR A 65 13.20 4.44 -29.12
CA TYR A 65 12.93 3.23 -29.88
C TYR A 65 11.56 2.69 -29.50
N GLU A 66 10.66 2.62 -30.46
CA GLU A 66 9.42 1.85 -30.33
C GLU A 66 9.81 0.37 -30.17
N TYR A 67 9.21 -0.32 -29.21
CA TYR A 67 9.51 -1.73 -28.93
C TYR A 67 9.26 -2.65 -30.13
N ASP A 68 8.38 -2.22 -31.05
CA ASP A 68 7.96 -2.93 -32.25
C ASP A 68 8.50 -2.31 -33.56
N ALA A 69 9.30 -1.24 -33.49
CA ALA A 69 9.91 -0.66 -34.69
C ALA A 69 10.96 -1.61 -35.28
N THR A 70 10.58 -2.29 -36.36
CA THR A 70 11.48 -3.10 -37.18
C THR A 70 11.95 -2.28 -38.38
N ASN A 71 13.24 -1.93 -38.44
CA ASN A 71 13.81 -1.23 -39.60
C ASN A 71 14.12 -2.22 -40.74
N LEU A 72 13.14 -2.47 -41.60
CA LEU A 72 13.27 -3.37 -42.76
C LEU A 72 14.26 -2.88 -43.82
N ASN A 73 14.67 -1.60 -43.79
CA ASN A 73 15.64 -1.05 -44.73
C ASN A 73 17.09 -1.26 -44.28
N ASN A 74 17.32 -1.73 -43.05
CA ASN A 74 18.66 -1.89 -42.46
C ASN A 74 19.03 -3.35 -42.15
N VAL A 75 18.31 -4.32 -42.75
CA VAL A 75 18.40 -5.75 -42.44
C VAL A 75 19.80 -6.34 -42.73
N TYR A 76 20.52 -5.77 -43.70
CA TYR A 76 21.86 -6.24 -44.10
C TYR A 76 23.00 -5.29 -43.70
N ALA A 77 22.76 -4.39 -42.75
CA ALA A 77 23.79 -3.45 -42.34
C ALA A 77 24.95 -4.14 -41.60
N PRO A 78 26.21 -3.74 -41.89
CA PRO A 78 27.37 -4.25 -41.17
C PRO A 78 27.39 -3.73 -39.72
N ILE A 79 28.07 -4.46 -38.84
CA ILE A 79 28.31 -4.05 -37.44
C ILE A 79 28.95 -2.66 -37.45
N SER A 80 28.26 -1.67 -36.89
CA SER A 80 28.70 -0.28 -36.83
C SER A 80 28.65 0.23 -35.40
N GLY A 81 29.53 1.18 -35.04
CA GLY A 81 29.68 1.68 -33.68
C GLY A 81 28.46 2.43 -33.11
N SER A 82 27.42 2.65 -33.92
CA SER A 82 26.12 3.18 -33.49
C SER A 82 25.19 2.13 -32.87
N HIS A 83 25.48 0.84 -33.06
CA HIS A 83 24.75 -0.27 -32.46
C HIS A 83 25.75 -1.19 -31.77
N TRP A 84 25.93 -0.98 -30.46
CA TRP A 84 26.90 -1.77 -29.71
C TRP A 84 26.45 -3.22 -29.46
N PHE A 85 25.22 -3.57 -29.83
CA PHE A 85 24.64 -4.90 -30.01
C PHE A 85 23.45 -4.79 -30.96
#